data_AF-H0T393-F1
#
_entry.id   AF-H0T393-F1
#
_cell.length_a   1.000
_cell.length_b   1.000
_cell.length_c   1.000
_cell.angle_alpha   90.00
_cell.angle_beta   90.00
_cell.angle_gamma   90.00
#
_symmetry.space_group_name_H-M   'P 1'
#
loop_
_entity.id
_entity.type
_entity.pdbx_description
1 polymer ?
#
loop_
_entity_poly.entity_id
_entity_poly.type
_entity_poly.pdbx_seq_one_letter_code
_entity_poly.pdbx_strand_id
1 'polypeptide(L)'
;MWSNLVRLVSTLSASLILLALVAPQHLAAEPARLDPEAYHRAVDYCRGDVPQPTAISPDRTIVCFSAQTELDVDVSKVSQLAQDGLFVLRGYGGKRDTAMSVSDLLRSRNATVVVFDTCIYQCADYYFVASARTYVVKGTIVVWQHALSDCQVTFREPHESSIPKLWRAECPDGDRWRLVFASDASGLKRFYADRVVDRDHFRPLPDSEYVRKRLKRLYDQTGQFPGIGWMLSPTSLKRLFKAEIIYEAYPESQEEATALARRFGARDVIYDP
;
A
#
# COMPACT_ATOMS: atom_id res chain seq x y z
N MET A 1 56.67 13.32 44.05
CA MET A 1 55.70 13.97 43.13
C MET A 1 54.87 12.96 42.31
N TRP A 2 54.68 11.71 42.76
CA TRP A 2 54.07 10.63 41.95
C TRP A 2 52.87 9.95 42.65
N SER A 3 52.23 10.62 43.60
CA SER A 3 51.20 10.02 44.47
C SER A 3 49.78 10.56 44.27
N ASN A 4 49.57 11.54 43.37
CA ASN A 4 48.26 12.17 43.18
C ASN A 4 47.51 11.76 41.89
N LEU A 5 48.11 10.94 41.02
CA LEU A 5 47.47 10.57 39.73
C LEU A 5 46.50 9.36 39.84
N VAL A 6 46.58 8.57 40.91
CA VAL A 6 45.83 7.30 41.03
C VAL A 6 44.40 7.48 41.56
N ARG A 7 44.09 8.62 42.20
CA ARG A 7 42.77 8.84 42.81
C ARG A 7 41.69 9.39 41.88
N LEU A 8 42.03 9.78 40.64
CA LEU A 8 41.07 10.33 39.67
C LEU A 8 40.44 9.28 38.73
N VAL A 9 40.96 8.05 38.71
CA VAL A 9 40.45 6.98 37.81
C VAL A 9 39.33 6.15 38.47
N SER A 10 39.26 6.11 39.82
CA SER A 10 38.26 5.30 40.54
C SER A 10 36.85 5.91 40.63
N THR A 11 36.67 7.20 40.37
CA THR A 11 35.33 7.85 40.48
C THR A 11 34.55 7.90 39.17
N LEU A 12 35.19 7.61 38.02
CA LEU A 12 34.51 7.57 36.71
C LEU A 12 33.88 6.20 36.39
N SER A 13 34.28 5.12 37.08
CA SER A 13 33.77 3.77 36.80
C SER A 13 32.44 3.46 37.50
N ALA A 14 32.06 4.18 38.57
CA ALA A 14 30.81 3.92 39.29
C ALA A 14 29.58 4.53 38.59
N SER A 15 29.75 5.57 37.77
CA SER A 15 28.62 6.26 37.10
C SER A 15 28.15 5.59 35.81
N LEU A 16 28.99 4.77 35.17
CA LEU A 16 28.62 4.01 33.95
C LEU A 16 27.73 2.80 34.25
N ILE A 17 27.81 2.23 35.46
CA ILE A 17 27.00 1.06 35.84
C ILE A 17 25.56 1.48 36.18
N LEU A 18 25.34 2.70 36.68
CA LEU A 18 23.98 3.18 36.97
C LEU A 18 23.18 3.53 35.70
N LEU A 19 23.84 3.97 34.62
CA LEU A 19 23.16 4.28 33.34
C LEU A 19 22.75 3.01 32.57
N ALA A 20 23.38 1.86 32.80
CA ALA A 20 22.98 0.59 32.19
C ALA A 20 21.73 -0.03 32.85
N LEU A 21 21.42 0.33 34.09
CA LEU A 21 20.26 -0.17 34.84
C LEU A 21 19.00 0.69 34.67
N VAL A 22 19.13 1.89 34.10
CA VAL A 22 18.00 2.73 33.63
C VAL A 22 17.93 2.72 32.10
N ALA A 23 18.41 1.65 31.47
CA ALA A 23 17.99 1.38 30.10
C ALA A 23 16.47 1.24 30.15
N PRO A 24 15.69 2.12 29.48
CA PRO A 24 14.26 1.93 29.39
C PRO A 24 14.09 0.52 28.86
N GLN A 25 13.43 -0.33 29.64
CA GLN A 25 12.74 -1.47 29.07
C GLN A 25 11.72 -0.84 28.14
N HIS A 26 12.17 -0.49 26.94
CA HIS A 26 11.33 -0.41 25.78
C HIS A 26 10.73 -1.79 25.71
N LEU A 27 9.61 -1.95 26.42
CA LEU A 27 8.64 -3.00 26.25
C LEU A 27 8.51 -3.10 24.76
N ALA A 28 9.20 -4.08 24.18
CA ALA A 28 9.02 -4.44 22.80
C ALA A 28 7.55 -4.81 22.76
N ALA A 29 6.72 -3.87 22.29
CA ALA A 29 5.28 -4.04 22.23
C ALA A 29 5.08 -5.38 21.54
N GLU A 30 4.49 -6.34 22.26
CA GLU A 30 4.27 -7.68 21.74
C GLU A 30 3.61 -7.49 20.38
N PRO A 31 4.15 -8.06 19.29
CA PRO A 31 3.66 -7.78 17.96
C PRO A 31 2.15 -8.02 17.96
N ALA A 32 1.39 -6.95 17.71
CA ALA A 32 -0.06 -6.97 17.89
C ALA A 32 -0.62 -8.19 17.18
N ARG A 33 -1.19 -9.12 17.95
CA ARG A 33 -1.69 -10.39 17.42
C ARG A 33 -2.79 -10.09 16.41
N LEU A 34 -2.79 -10.86 15.32
CA LEU A 34 -3.87 -10.80 14.35
C LEU A 34 -5.17 -11.21 15.05
N ASP A 35 -6.19 -10.36 14.96
CA ASP A 35 -7.55 -10.64 15.43
C ASP A 35 -8.49 -10.61 14.22
N PRO A 36 -8.62 -11.73 13.48
CA PRO A 36 -9.53 -11.82 12.34
C PRO A 36 -10.98 -11.47 12.70
N GLU A 37 -11.42 -11.79 13.93
CA GLU A 37 -12.78 -11.48 14.36
C GLU A 37 -12.99 -9.97 14.51
N ALA A 38 -12.01 -9.22 15.02
CA ALA A 38 -12.09 -7.76 15.04
C ALA A 38 -12.18 -7.17 13.63
N TYR A 39 -11.42 -7.71 12.66
CA TYR A 39 -11.49 -7.23 11.28
C TYR A 39 -12.85 -7.50 10.63
N HIS A 40 -13.42 -8.69 10.84
CA HIS A 40 -14.77 -9.02 10.36
C HIS A 40 -15.84 -8.15 11.01
N ARG A 41 -15.80 -7.93 12.33
CA ARG A 41 -16.72 -7.00 13.02
C ARG A 41 -16.64 -5.58 12.46
N ALA A 42 -15.44 -5.11 12.16
CA ALA A 42 -15.24 -3.78 11.57
C ALA A 42 -15.81 -3.69 10.15
N VAL A 43 -15.67 -4.76 9.36
CA VAL A 43 -16.30 -4.86 8.04
C VAL A 43 -17.82 -4.90 8.13
N ASP A 44 -18.39 -5.66 9.07
CA ASP A 44 -19.84 -5.72 9.28
C ASP A 44 -20.39 -4.36 9.70
N TYR A 45 -19.69 -3.63 10.57
CA TYR A 45 -20.01 -2.24 10.89
C TYR A 45 -20.04 -1.36 9.63
N CYS A 46 -19.02 -1.45 8.77
CA CYS A 46 -18.93 -0.63 7.56
C CYS A 46 -19.83 -1.07 6.40
N ARG A 47 -20.38 -2.29 6.45
CA ARG A 47 -21.46 -2.76 5.57
C ARG A 47 -22.84 -2.33 6.03
N GLY A 48 -22.98 -2.01 7.31
CA GLY A 48 -24.23 -1.55 7.91
C GLY A 48 -24.70 -0.19 7.41
N ASP A 49 -25.74 0.34 8.06
CA ASP A 49 -26.31 1.64 7.75
C ASP A 49 -25.48 2.77 8.35
N VAL A 50 -24.31 3.01 7.74
CA VAL A 50 -23.39 4.11 8.12
C VAL A 50 -23.30 5.15 7.00
N PRO A 51 -23.12 6.44 7.33
CA PRO A 51 -22.98 7.49 6.33
C PRO A 51 -21.84 7.21 5.33
N GLN A 52 -22.10 7.45 4.04
CA GLN A 52 -21.14 7.32 2.96
C GLN A 52 -20.74 8.72 2.42
N PRO A 53 -19.54 8.90 1.83
CA PRO A 53 -18.49 7.89 1.57
C PRO A 53 -17.62 7.57 2.79
N THR A 54 -17.78 8.32 3.89
CA THR A 54 -16.98 8.13 5.11
C THR A 54 -17.84 8.10 6.37
N ALA A 55 -17.53 7.16 7.26
CA ALA A 55 -18.09 7.07 8.61
C ALA A 55 -16.98 6.78 9.62
N ILE A 56 -17.26 7.09 10.88
CA ILE A 56 -16.39 6.78 12.01
C ILE A 56 -17.25 6.19 13.13
N SER A 57 -16.76 5.15 13.79
CA SER A 57 -17.41 4.57 14.96
C SER A 57 -17.44 5.56 16.14
N PRO A 58 -18.38 5.44 17.08
CA PRO A 58 -18.48 6.36 18.22
C PRO A 58 -17.21 6.42 19.09
N ASP A 59 -16.51 5.29 19.23
CA ASP A 59 -15.24 5.15 19.95
C ASP A 59 -14.01 5.52 19.11
N ARG A 60 -14.21 5.90 17.83
CA ARG A 60 -13.17 6.30 16.88
C ARG A 60 -12.14 5.21 16.55
N THR A 61 -12.46 3.96 16.85
CA THR A 61 -11.56 2.83 16.55
C THR A 61 -11.73 2.30 15.12
N ILE A 62 -12.85 2.59 14.46
CA ILE A 62 -13.12 2.15 13.09
C ILE A 62 -13.47 3.37 12.23
N VAL A 63 -12.77 3.53 11.10
CA VAL A 63 -13.17 4.44 10.02
C VAL A 63 -13.57 3.62 8.81
N CYS A 64 -14.80 3.84 8.33
CA CYS A 64 -15.29 3.27 7.08
C CYS A 64 -15.01 4.24 5.95
N PHE A 65 -14.38 3.74 4.89
CA PHE A 65 -13.99 4.54 3.73
C PHE A 65 -14.40 3.83 2.44
N SER A 66 -15.45 4.34 1.79
CA SER A 66 -15.91 3.87 0.49
C SER A 66 -15.50 4.86 -0.57
N ALA A 67 -14.38 4.58 -1.22
CA ALA A 67 -13.76 5.49 -2.16
C ALA A 67 -14.35 5.28 -3.56
N GLN A 68 -15.16 6.23 -4.02
CA GLN A 68 -15.58 6.31 -5.42
C GLN A 68 -14.64 7.26 -6.17
N THR A 69 -14.34 6.93 -7.43
CA THR A 69 -13.45 7.74 -8.27
C THR A 69 -13.93 9.18 -8.37
N GLU A 70 -12.98 10.12 -8.37
CA GLU A 70 -13.14 11.57 -8.65
C GLU A 70 -13.76 12.47 -7.58
N LEU A 71 -14.38 11.92 -6.52
CA LEU A 71 -14.93 12.74 -5.45
C LEU A 71 -13.87 13.18 -4.45
N ASP A 72 -13.90 14.46 -4.06
CA ASP A 72 -13.17 14.95 -2.89
C ASP A 72 -13.84 14.36 -1.64
N VAL A 73 -13.23 13.30 -1.11
CA VAL A 73 -13.70 12.68 0.12
C VAL A 73 -13.27 13.54 1.29
N ASP A 74 -14.21 13.85 2.18
CA ASP A 74 -13.90 14.54 3.43
C ASP A 74 -13.02 13.64 4.32
N VAL A 75 -11.74 14.03 4.43
CA VAL A 75 -10.73 13.35 5.23
C VAL A 75 -10.79 13.72 6.71
N SER A 76 -11.67 14.65 7.12
CA SER A 76 -11.81 15.09 8.51
C SER A 76 -12.21 13.96 9.47
N LYS A 77 -12.93 12.95 8.97
CA LYS A 77 -13.27 11.75 9.75
C LYS A 77 -12.06 10.83 9.91
N VAL A 78 -11.23 10.72 8.88
CA VAL A 78 -10.02 9.90 8.94
C VAL A 78 -9.05 10.44 9.99
N SER A 79 -8.93 11.77 10.12
CA SER A 79 -8.01 12.40 11.09
C SER A 79 -8.41 12.16 12.56
N GLN A 80 -9.66 11.79 12.78
CA GLN A 80 -10.22 11.43 14.08
C GLN A 80 -9.96 9.97 14.47
N LEU A 81 -9.46 9.13 13.55
CA LEU A 81 -9.12 7.74 13.84
C LEU A 81 -8.14 7.66 15.03
N ALA A 82 -8.48 6.83 16.00
CA ALA A 82 -7.64 6.58 17.17
C ALA A 82 -6.31 5.91 16.77
N GLN A 83 -5.32 5.99 17.67
CA GLN A 83 -4.08 5.23 17.54
C GLN A 83 -4.41 3.72 17.48
N ASP A 84 -3.73 2.99 16.61
CA ASP A 84 -3.91 1.55 16.38
C ASP A 84 -5.33 1.17 15.89
N GLY A 85 -6.10 2.14 15.37
CA GLY A 85 -7.44 1.93 14.85
C GLY A 85 -7.48 1.16 13.52
N LEU A 86 -8.69 0.81 13.09
CA LEU A 86 -8.98 0.08 11.86
C LEU A 86 -9.49 1.05 10.78
N PHE A 87 -8.77 1.11 9.66
CA PHE A 87 -9.23 1.81 8.47
C PHE A 87 -9.81 0.80 7.48
N VAL A 88 -11.13 0.73 7.45
CA VAL A 88 -11.88 -0.26 6.67
C VAL A 88 -12.30 0.33 5.33
N LEU A 89 -11.93 -0.35 4.26
CA LEU A 89 -11.78 0.24 2.94
C LEU A 89 -12.41 -0.65 1.87
N ARG A 90 -13.18 -0.02 0.96
CA ARG A 90 -13.59 -0.59 -0.33
C ARG A 90 -13.62 0.48 -1.43
N GLY A 91 -13.37 0.08 -2.67
CA GLY A 91 -13.60 0.89 -3.86
C GLY A 91 -12.36 1.12 -4.75
N TYR A 92 -12.42 2.19 -5.54
CA TYR A 92 -11.44 2.51 -6.60
C TYR A 92 -10.37 3.52 -6.14
N GLY A 93 -10.47 3.96 -4.89
CA GLY A 93 -9.69 5.03 -4.32
C GLY A 93 -10.26 6.42 -4.65
N GLY A 94 -9.40 7.43 -4.71
CA GLY A 94 -9.80 8.83 -4.94
C GLY A 94 -8.71 9.60 -5.65
N LYS A 95 -8.69 10.93 -5.50
CA LYS A 95 -7.58 11.74 -6.00
C LYS A 95 -6.26 11.31 -5.37
N ARG A 96 -5.20 11.27 -6.18
CA ARG A 96 -3.86 10.83 -5.77
C ARG A 96 -3.37 11.56 -4.51
N ASP A 97 -3.41 12.89 -4.51
CA ASP A 97 -2.89 13.70 -3.40
C ASP A 97 -3.66 13.44 -2.10
N THR A 98 -4.98 13.31 -2.19
CA THR A 98 -5.84 12.93 -1.06
C THR A 98 -5.49 11.52 -0.57
N ALA A 99 -5.27 10.57 -1.49
CA ALA A 99 -4.93 9.20 -1.14
C ALA A 99 -3.57 9.10 -0.43
N MET A 100 -2.56 9.83 -0.92
CA MET A 100 -1.26 9.95 -0.26
C MET A 100 -1.39 10.59 1.13
N SER A 101 -2.11 11.71 1.25
CA SER A 101 -2.30 12.42 2.52
C SER A 101 -3.00 11.56 3.58
N VAL A 102 -4.07 10.87 3.19
CA VAL A 102 -4.74 9.89 4.06
C VAL A 102 -3.78 8.76 4.44
N SER A 103 -3.00 8.25 3.49
CA SER A 103 -2.08 7.15 3.77
C SER A 103 -0.97 7.53 4.76
N ASP A 104 -0.48 8.78 4.73
CA ASP A 104 0.48 9.29 5.71
C ASP A 104 -0.17 9.43 7.10
N LEU A 105 -1.42 9.87 7.14
CA LEU A 105 -2.19 9.90 8.38
C LEU A 105 -2.39 8.49 8.98
N LEU A 106 -2.80 7.51 8.17
CA LEU A 106 -2.97 6.11 8.63
C LEU A 106 -1.67 5.55 9.22
N ARG A 107 -0.55 5.83 8.56
CA ARG A 107 0.78 5.45 9.05
C ARG A 107 1.11 6.13 10.38
N SER A 108 0.85 7.43 10.53
CA SER A 108 1.12 8.16 11.79
C SER A 108 0.26 7.66 12.96
N ARG A 109 -0.94 7.12 12.66
CA ARG A 109 -1.82 6.46 13.65
C ARG A 109 -1.50 4.98 13.89
N ASN A 110 -0.50 4.42 13.22
CA ASN A 110 -0.25 2.97 13.21
C ASN A 110 -1.53 2.15 12.91
N ALA A 111 -2.41 2.70 12.06
CA ALA A 111 -3.70 2.08 11.79
C ALA A 111 -3.52 0.77 11.02
N THR A 112 -4.39 -0.22 11.24
CA THR A 112 -4.46 -1.40 10.37
C THR A 112 -5.44 -1.12 9.23
N VAL A 113 -4.99 -1.32 7.99
CA VAL A 113 -5.87 -1.23 6.82
C VAL A 113 -6.62 -2.54 6.67
N VAL A 114 -7.95 -2.49 6.60
CA VAL A 114 -8.81 -3.67 6.37
C VAL A 114 -9.52 -3.50 5.05
N VAL A 115 -9.28 -4.40 4.11
CA VAL A 115 -9.86 -4.34 2.76
C VAL A 115 -10.95 -5.38 2.61
N PHE A 116 -12.10 -4.95 2.10
CA PHE A 116 -13.21 -5.85 1.81
C PHE A 116 -13.84 -5.54 0.44
N ASP A 117 -14.44 -6.57 -0.16
CA ASP A 117 -15.10 -6.55 -1.47
C ASP A 117 -14.13 -6.21 -2.63
N THR A 118 -13.68 -4.97 -2.76
CA THR A 118 -12.83 -4.54 -3.88
C THR A 118 -11.89 -3.40 -3.52
N CYS A 119 -10.69 -3.41 -4.09
CA CYS A 119 -9.68 -2.35 -3.98
C CYS A 119 -8.93 -2.20 -5.30
N ILE A 120 -9.29 -1.19 -6.09
CA ILE A 120 -8.80 -1.03 -7.48
C ILE A 120 -8.09 0.32 -7.63
N TYR A 121 -7.16 0.44 -8.58
CA TYR A 121 -6.44 1.68 -8.93
C TYR A 121 -5.77 2.31 -7.71
N GLN A 122 -6.21 3.52 -7.35
CA GLN A 122 -5.63 4.34 -6.29
C GLN A 122 -5.83 3.70 -4.92
N CYS A 123 -6.84 2.84 -4.77
CA CYS A 123 -6.97 2.01 -3.58
C CYS A 123 -5.77 1.07 -3.44
N ALA A 124 -5.46 0.32 -4.50
CA ALA A 124 -4.38 -0.65 -4.52
C ALA A 124 -2.99 0.03 -4.47
N ASP A 125 -2.85 1.19 -5.11
CA ASP A 125 -1.60 1.95 -5.15
C ASP A 125 -1.26 2.64 -3.82
N TYR A 126 -2.25 3.19 -3.11
CA TYR A 126 -1.99 4.06 -1.95
C TYR A 126 -2.52 3.47 -0.65
N TYR A 127 -3.83 3.23 -0.56
CA TYR A 127 -4.44 2.82 0.70
C TYR A 127 -4.01 1.42 1.14
N PHE A 128 -3.91 0.50 0.19
CA PHE A 128 -3.53 -0.89 0.43
C PHE A 128 -2.15 -1.05 1.08
N VAL A 129 -1.24 -0.11 0.82
CA VAL A 129 0.14 -0.09 1.33
C VAL A 129 0.39 1.10 2.26
N ALA A 130 -0.68 1.73 2.75
CA ALA A 130 -0.60 2.98 3.49
C ALA A 130 0.18 2.85 4.80
N SER A 131 -0.08 1.77 5.55
CA SER A 131 0.40 1.55 6.91
C SER A 131 1.34 0.35 7.02
N ALA A 132 1.76 0.03 8.24
CA ALA A 132 2.61 -1.13 8.53
C ALA A 132 1.87 -2.47 8.38
N ARG A 133 0.53 -2.47 8.40
CA ARG A 133 -0.28 -3.69 8.32
C ARG A 133 -1.54 -3.50 7.48
N THR A 134 -1.83 -4.52 6.66
CA THR A 134 -3.04 -4.63 5.86
C THR A 134 -3.61 -6.04 5.97
N TYR A 135 -4.92 -6.14 6.20
CA TYR A 135 -5.68 -7.39 6.21
C TYR A 135 -6.71 -7.38 5.08
N VAL A 136 -6.77 -8.43 4.28
CA VAL A 136 -7.69 -8.58 3.15
C VAL A 136 -8.68 -9.68 3.45
N VAL A 137 -9.94 -9.31 3.59
CA VAL A 137 -11.04 -10.23 3.90
C VAL A 137 -11.28 -11.20 2.74
N LYS A 138 -11.67 -12.44 3.05
CA LYS A 138 -12.00 -13.46 2.04
C LYS A 138 -13.06 -12.96 1.05
N GLY A 139 -12.86 -13.28 -0.24
CA GLY A 139 -13.76 -12.87 -1.32
C GLY A 139 -13.56 -11.42 -1.79
N THR A 140 -12.45 -10.80 -1.38
CA THR A 140 -12.03 -9.45 -1.81
C THR A 140 -11.08 -9.54 -3.00
N ILE A 141 -11.15 -8.57 -3.91
CA ILE A 141 -10.17 -8.44 -5.00
C ILE A 141 -9.37 -7.15 -4.87
N VAL A 142 -8.04 -7.25 -4.98
CA VAL A 142 -7.12 -6.10 -5.01
C VAL A 142 -6.46 -6.06 -6.39
N VAL A 143 -6.72 -4.98 -7.14
CA VAL A 143 -6.36 -4.88 -8.55
C VAL A 143 -5.58 -3.59 -8.81
N TRP A 144 -4.34 -3.75 -9.25
CA TRP A 144 -3.56 -2.67 -9.83
C TRP A 144 -3.90 -2.53 -11.30
N GLN A 145 -3.97 -1.29 -11.75
CA GLN A 145 -4.28 -1.00 -13.14
C GLN A 145 -3.72 0.39 -13.50
N HIS A 146 -3.15 0.52 -14.70
CA HIS A 146 -2.85 1.84 -15.23
C HIS A 146 -4.11 2.50 -15.79
N ALA A 147 -4.25 3.81 -15.58
CA ALA A 147 -5.29 4.57 -16.24
C ALA A 147 -5.08 4.50 -17.77
N LEU A 148 -6.09 4.03 -18.49
CA LEU A 148 -6.07 3.92 -19.95
C LEU A 148 -5.96 5.28 -20.67
N SER A 149 -6.24 6.36 -19.95
CA SER A 149 -6.07 7.74 -20.41
C SER A 149 -4.64 8.25 -20.31
N ASP A 150 -3.75 7.53 -19.61
CA ASP A 150 -2.34 7.85 -19.58
C ASP A 150 -1.74 7.50 -20.96
N CYS A 151 -0.84 8.35 -21.44
CA CYS A 151 -0.01 8.20 -22.65
C CYS A 151 0.34 6.75 -23.03
N GLN A 152 0.64 6.52 -24.32
CA GLN A 152 1.08 5.22 -24.84
C GLN A 152 2.00 4.49 -23.86
N VAL A 153 1.54 3.36 -23.30
CA VAL A 153 2.39 2.52 -22.46
C VAL A 153 3.16 1.58 -23.38
N THR A 154 4.47 1.50 -23.19
CA THR A 154 5.37 0.63 -23.95
C THR A 154 6.18 -0.26 -23.02
N PHE A 155 6.95 -1.18 -23.59
CA PHE A 155 7.89 -2.00 -22.84
C PHE A 155 9.31 -1.56 -23.15
N ARG A 156 10.12 -1.36 -22.11
CA ARG A 156 11.56 -1.08 -22.25
C ARG A 156 12.36 -2.19 -21.60
N GLU A 157 13.47 -2.57 -22.25
CA GLU A 157 14.46 -3.44 -21.62
C GLU A 157 14.99 -2.75 -20.35
N PRO A 158 14.88 -3.39 -19.18
CA PRO A 158 15.46 -2.83 -17.98
C PRO A 158 16.98 -3.01 -18.04
N HIS A 159 17.68 -2.15 -17.31
CA HIS A 159 19.15 -2.17 -17.25
C HIS A 159 19.71 -3.49 -16.66
N GLU A 160 18.90 -4.26 -15.91
CA GLU A 160 19.37 -5.39 -15.09
C GLU A 160 18.46 -6.64 -15.12
N SER A 161 17.35 -6.64 -15.86
CA SER A 161 16.40 -7.77 -15.89
C SER A 161 16.20 -8.30 -17.31
N SER A 162 16.13 -9.62 -17.49
CA SER A 162 15.88 -10.21 -18.81
C SER A 162 14.46 -9.96 -19.35
N ILE A 163 13.55 -9.45 -18.51
CA ILE A 163 12.16 -9.20 -18.88
C ILE A 163 11.91 -7.69 -18.94
N PRO A 164 11.48 -7.16 -20.10
CA PRO A 164 11.08 -5.76 -20.24
C PRO A 164 10.13 -5.31 -19.13
N LYS A 165 10.43 -4.17 -18.50
CA LYS A 165 9.49 -3.54 -17.57
C LYS A 165 8.53 -2.68 -18.36
N LEU A 166 7.32 -2.56 -17.83
CA LEU A 166 6.34 -1.66 -18.37
C LEU A 166 6.81 -0.22 -18.14
N TRP A 167 6.74 0.59 -19.19
CA TRP A 167 7.20 1.96 -19.18
C TRP A 167 6.15 2.86 -19.82
N ARG A 168 5.77 3.95 -19.16
CA ARG A 168 4.92 4.97 -19.81
C ARG A 168 5.76 5.70 -20.86
N ALA A 169 5.41 5.57 -22.13
CA ALA A 169 6.02 6.37 -23.18
C ALA A 169 5.53 7.82 -23.11
N GLU A 170 6.25 8.71 -23.78
CA GLU A 170 5.86 10.11 -23.88
C GLU A 170 4.58 10.25 -24.69
N CYS A 171 3.62 11.04 -24.19
CA CYS A 171 2.42 11.39 -24.95
C CYS A 171 2.80 12.16 -26.23
N PRO A 172 2.04 12.01 -27.33
CA PRO A 172 2.19 12.85 -28.53
C PRO A 172 2.14 14.36 -28.26
N ASP A 173 1.44 14.79 -27.21
CA ASP A 173 1.36 16.21 -26.78
C ASP A 173 2.55 16.69 -25.91
N GLY A 174 3.67 15.96 -25.96
CA GLY A 174 5.06 16.39 -25.74
C GLY A 174 5.43 17.04 -24.39
N ASP A 175 4.87 18.20 -24.08
CA ASP A 175 5.35 19.06 -23.00
C ASP A 175 4.35 19.18 -21.84
N ARG A 176 3.04 19.23 -22.13
CA ARG A 176 2.01 19.36 -21.08
C ARG A 176 1.99 18.14 -20.16
N TRP A 177 2.07 16.95 -20.74
CA TRP A 177 2.09 15.71 -19.98
C TRP A 177 3.45 15.46 -19.31
N ARG A 178 4.55 15.80 -19.97
CA ARG A 178 5.91 15.67 -19.39
C ARG A 178 6.05 16.48 -18.11
N LEU A 179 5.47 17.70 -18.04
CA LEU A 179 5.45 18.52 -16.83
C LEU A 179 4.58 17.92 -15.71
N VAL A 180 3.42 17.36 -16.05
CA VAL A 180 2.54 16.69 -15.06
C VAL A 180 3.22 15.45 -14.49
N PHE A 181 3.84 14.61 -15.33
CA PHE A 181 4.56 13.42 -14.84
C PHE A 181 5.84 13.75 -14.08
N ALA A 182 6.62 14.75 -14.52
CA ALA A 182 7.85 15.14 -13.84
C ALA A 182 7.60 15.74 -12.45
N SER A 183 6.55 16.54 -12.29
CA SER A 183 6.14 17.08 -10.99
C SER A 183 5.60 15.98 -10.05
N ASP A 184 4.83 15.05 -10.60
CA ASP A 184 4.21 13.93 -9.87
C ASP A 184 5.21 12.85 -9.42
N ALA A 185 6.30 12.67 -10.17
CA ALA A 185 7.35 11.68 -9.86
C ALA A 185 7.98 11.92 -8.47
N SER A 186 8.09 13.18 -8.04
CA SER A 186 8.67 13.53 -6.74
C SER A 186 7.77 13.10 -5.57
N GLY A 187 6.45 13.30 -5.70
CA GLY A 187 5.45 12.88 -4.71
C GLY A 187 5.37 11.37 -4.61
N LEU A 188 5.28 10.69 -5.76
CA LEU A 188 5.24 9.23 -5.83
C LEU A 188 6.49 8.58 -5.22
N LYS A 189 7.69 9.10 -5.58
CA LYS A 189 8.96 8.62 -5.03
C LYS A 189 9.01 8.79 -3.52
N ARG A 190 8.56 9.93 -3.00
CA ARG A 190 8.48 10.20 -1.56
C ARG A 190 7.52 9.25 -0.86
N PHE A 191 6.32 9.06 -1.44
CA PHE A 191 5.30 8.17 -0.90
C PHE A 191 5.83 6.75 -0.69
N TYR A 192 6.47 6.19 -1.73
CA TYR A 192 6.95 4.82 -1.69
C TYR A 192 8.27 4.65 -0.93
N ALA A 193 9.09 5.70 -0.77
CA ALA A 193 10.40 5.60 -0.11
C ALA A 193 10.37 4.89 1.25
N ASP A 194 9.32 5.15 2.04
CA ASP A 194 9.16 4.59 3.38
C ASP A 194 8.27 3.33 3.43
N ARG A 195 7.75 2.90 2.28
CA ARG A 195 6.76 1.82 2.15
C ARG A 195 7.26 0.62 1.35
N VAL A 196 8.28 0.79 0.52
CA VAL A 196 8.87 -0.32 -0.27
C VAL A 196 10.11 -0.87 0.40
N VAL A 197 10.39 -2.16 0.18
CA VAL A 197 11.56 -2.85 0.74
C VAL A 197 12.86 -2.32 0.11
N ASP A 198 12.90 -2.29 -1.23
CA ASP A 198 14.04 -1.82 -2.00
C ASP A 198 13.70 -0.52 -2.72
N ARG A 199 14.00 0.60 -2.08
CA ARG A 199 13.68 1.94 -2.60
C ARG A 199 14.34 2.23 -3.94
N ASP A 200 15.56 1.75 -4.14
CA ASP A 200 16.39 2.19 -5.26
C ASP A 200 16.02 1.43 -6.54
N HIS A 201 15.61 0.17 -6.39
CA HIS A 201 15.14 -0.69 -7.49
C HIS A 201 13.62 -0.74 -7.66
N PHE A 202 12.83 -0.25 -6.69
CA PHE A 202 11.39 -0.16 -6.84
C PHE A 202 11.03 0.68 -8.07
N ARG A 203 10.09 0.14 -8.84
CA ARG A 203 9.46 0.81 -9.97
C ARG A 203 7.94 0.67 -9.80
N PRO A 204 7.15 1.66 -10.26
CA PRO A 204 5.70 1.51 -10.27
C PRO A 204 5.29 0.18 -10.91
N LEU A 205 4.29 -0.46 -10.32
CA LEU A 205 3.83 -1.81 -10.67
C LEU A 205 3.44 -1.90 -12.15
N PRO A 206 3.53 -3.09 -12.77
CA PRO A 206 3.73 -4.41 -12.17
C PRO A 206 5.20 -4.82 -11.99
N ASP A 207 5.53 -5.36 -10.81
CA ASP A 207 6.86 -5.92 -10.52
C ASP A 207 6.87 -7.46 -10.33
N SER A 208 5.73 -8.13 -10.55
CA SER A 208 5.69 -9.58 -10.76
C SER A 208 6.21 -9.93 -12.16
N GLU A 209 7.17 -10.86 -12.23
CA GLU A 209 7.67 -11.40 -13.48
C GLU A 209 6.57 -12.09 -14.31
N TYR A 210 5.67 -12.84 -13.66
CA TYR A 210 4.56 -13.50 -14.33
C TYR A 210 3.62 -12.48 -14.98
N VAL A 211 3.21 -11.46 -14.21
CA VAL A 211 2.34 -10.39 -14.70
C VAL A 211 3.00 -9.63 -15.86
N ARG A 212 4.29 -9.27 -15.72
CA ARG A 212 5.05 -8.59 -16.79
C ARG A 212 5.10 -9.41 -18.08
N LYS A 213 5.39 -10.70 -18.02
CA LYS A 213 5.40 -11.61 -19.18
C LYS A 213 4.02 -11.67 -19.85
N ARG A 214 2.94 -11.73 -19.06
CA ARG A 214 1.57 -11.82 -19.59
C ARG A 214 1.14 -10.52 -20.25
N LEU A 215 1.40 -9.36 -19.63
CA LEU A 215 1.14 -8.06 -20.23
C LEU A 215 1.96 -7.85 -21.51
N LYS A 216 3.25 -8.23 -21.51
CA LYS A 216 4.11 -8.14 -22.70
C LYS A 216 3.55 -8.95 -23.87
N ARG A 217 3.14 -10.19 -23.61
CA ARG A 217 2.52 -11.05 -24.63
C ARG A 217 1.26 -10.42 -25.22
N LEU A 218 0.38 -9.88 -24.37
CA LEU A 218 -0.85 -9.22 -24.82
C LEU A 218 -0.53 -8.00 -25.68
N TYR A 219 0.46 -7.20 -25.27
CA TYR A 219 0.93 -6.05 -26.04
C TYR A 219 1.54 -6.47 -27.39
N ASP A 220 2.38 -7.49 -27.42
CA ASP A 220 3.01 -7.97 -28.67
C ASP A 220 1.98 -8.49 -29.69
N GLN A 221 0.84 -8.98 -29.21
CA GLN A 221 -0.25 -9.46 -30.06
C GLN A 221 -1.09 -8.34 -30.67
N THR A 222 -1.31 -7.24 -29.93
CA THR A 222 -2.26 -6.18 -30.33
C THR A 222 -1.57 -4.88 -30.75
N GLY A 223 -0.29 -4.71 -30.42
CA GLY A 223 0.41 -3.43 -30.50
C GLY A 223 -0.10 -2.37 -29.52
N GLN A 224 -1.02 -2.72 -28.62
CA GLN A 224 -1.69 -1.81 -27.70
C GLN A 224 -1.61 -2.31 -26.26
N PHE A 225 -1.45 -1.39 -25.31
CA PHE A 225 -1.46 -1.78 -23.91
C PHE A 225 -2.85 -2.26 -23.52
N PRO A 226 -2.99 -3.49 -22.99
CA PRO A 226 -4.30 -4.01 -22.63
C PRO A 226 -4.88 -3.21 -21.46
N GLY A 227 -6.15 -2.80 -21.58
CA GLY A 227 -6.91 -2.18 -20.50
C GLY A 227 -7.33 -3.16 -19.40
N ILE A 228 -6.38 -3.96 -18.96
CA ILE A 228 -6.53 -5.09 -18.04
C ILE A 228 -5.90 -4.73 -16.69
N GLY A 229 -6.55 -5.11 -15.61
CA GLY A 229 -5.95 -5.03 -14.28
C GLY A 229 -5.05 -6.24 -14.01
N TRP A 230 -4.30 -6.20 -12.91
CA TRP A 230 -3.58 -7.36 -12.41
C TRP A 230 -3.59 -7.40 -10.89
N MET A 231 -3.51 -8.61 -10.36
CA MET A 231 -3.27 -8.86 -8.95
C MET A 231 -1.77 -9.04 -8.72
N LEU A 232 -1.36 -9.01 -7.46
CA LEU A 232 -0.02 -9.40 -7.03
C LEU A 232 -0.15 -10.52 -6.01
N SER A 233 0.68 -11.56 -6.14
CA SER A 233 0.66 -12.68 -5.20
C SER A 233 1.15 -12.23 -3.82
N PRO A 234 0.73 -12.90 -2.72
CA PRO A 234 1.25 -12.61 -1.39
C PRO A 234 2.78 -12.64 -1.31
N THR A 235 3.41 -13.55 -2.07
CA THR A 235 4.87 -13.65 -2.19
C THR A 235 5.48 -12.43 -2.87
N SER A 236 4.89 -11.97 -3.99
CA SER A 236 5.31 -10.73 -4.66
C SER A 236 5.18 -9.53 -3.72
N LEU A 237 4.06 -9.40 -3.02
CA LEU A 237 3.79 -8.28 -2.10
C LEU A 237 4.81 -8.20 -0.97
N LYS A 238 5.14 -9.34 -0.33
CA LYS A 238 6.15 -9.41 0.73
C LYS A 238 7.55 -8.94 0.29
N ARG A 239 7.88 -9.11 -0.99
CA ARG A 239 9.17 -8.64 -1.56
C ARG A 239 9.14 -7.15 -1.88
N LEU A 240 7.97 -6.60 -2.18
CA LEU A 240 7.81 -5.24 -2.68
C LEU A 240 7.60 -4.24 -1.55
N PHE A 241 6.77 -4.58 -0.57
CA PHE A 241 6.31 -3.66 0.46
C PHE A 241 6.81 -4.05 1.85
N LYS A 242 7.10 -3.02 2.66
CA LYS A 242 7.43 -3.15 4.09
C LYS A 242 6.21 -3.51 4.93
N ALA A 243 5.01 -3.24 4.44
CA ALA A 243 3.77 -3.56 5.11
C ALA A 243 3.58 -5.08 5.23
N GLU A 244 3.14 -5.54 6.39
CA GLU A 244 2.63 -6.89 6.57
C GLU A 244 1.25 -6.98 5.94
N ILE A 245 1.17 -7.58 4.74
CA ILE A 245 -0.06 -7.71 3.97
C ILE A 245 -0.53 -9.16 4.07
N ILE A 246 -1.70 -9.37 4.67
CA ILE A 246 -2.26 -10.68 4.96
C ILE A 246 -3.58 -10.83 4.20
N TYR A 247 -3.65 -11.84 3.34
CA TYR A 247 -4.91 -12.28 2.75
C TYR A 247 -5.50 -13.39 3.61
N GLU A 248 -6.77 -13.23 4.00
CA GLU A 248 -7.54 -14.31 4.59
C GLU A 248 -7.70 -15.48 3.60
N ALA A 249 -7.95 -15.14 2.33
CA ALA A 249 -7.88 -16.05 1.20
C ALA A 249 -7.47 -15.27 -0.05
N TYR A 250 -6.39 -15.73 -0.70
CA TYR A 250 -6.01 -15.26 -2.03
C TYR A 250 -6.65 -16.17 -3.09
N PRO A 251 -7.06 -15.66 -4.27
CA PRO A 251 -7.62 -16.53 -5.31
C PRO A 251 -6.66 -17.68 -5.66
N GLU A 252 -7.22 -18.85 -5.94
CA GLU A 252 -6.44 -20.06 -6.25
C GLU A 252 -6.23 -20.24 -7.75
N SER A 253 -6.91 -19.43 -8.58
CA SER A 253 -6.89 -19.56 -10.03
C SER A 253 -7.21 -18.26 -10.75
N GLN A 254 -6.91 -18.23 -12.04
CA GLN A 254 -7.29 -17.15 -12.94
C GLN A 254 -8.82 -17.04 -13.07
N GLU A 255 -9.52 -18.19 -13.09
CA GLU A 255 -10.97 -18.28 -13.18
C GLU A 255 -11.64 -17.64 -11.96
N GLU A 256 -11.15 -17.94 -10.75
CA GLU A 256 -11.65 -17.35 -9.51
C GLU A 256 -11.38 -15.83 -9.47
N ALA A 257 -10.16 -15.40 -9.82
CA ALA A 257 -9.81 -13.98 -9.88
C ALA A 257 -10.72 -13.22 -10.87
N THR A 258 -10.99 -13.80 -12.04
CA THR A 258 -11.91 -13.22 -13.03
C THR A 258 -13.36 -13.21 -12.52
N ALA A 259 -13.82 -14.25 -11.82
CA ALA A 259 -15.15 -14.27 -11.23
C ALA A 259 -15.33 -13.17 -10.17
N LEU A 260 -14.33 -12.98 -9.30
CA LEU A 260 -14.32 -11.89 -8.31
C LEU A 260 -14.28 -10.52 -8.98
N ALA A 261 -13.43 -10.32 -10.00
CA ALA A 261 -13.34 -9.06 -10.74
C ALA A 261 -14.70 -8.67 -11.35
N ARG A 262 -15.37 -9.62 -12.02
CA ARG A 262 -16.69 -9.41 -12.65
C ARG A 262 -17.77 -9.06 -11.62
N ARG A 263 -17.74 -9.68 -10.44
CA ARG A 263 -18.69 -9.38 -9.36
C ARG A 263 -18.68 -7.90 -8.96
N PHE A 264 -17.53 -7.25 -9.06
CA PHE A 264 -17.36 -5.84 -8.68
C PHE A 264 -17.26 -4.88 -9.87
N GLY A 265 -17.62 -5.34 -11.07
CA GLY A 265 -17.63 -4.51 -12.27
C GLY A 265 -16.24 -4.16 -12.83
N ALA A 266 -15.19 -4.80 -12.33
CA ALA A 266 -13.88 -4.72 -12.94
C ALA A 266 -13.88 -5.47 -14.28
N ARG A 267 -13.04 -5.02 -15.21
CA ARG A 267 -12.82 -5.71 -16.50
C ARG A 267 -12.04 -7.01 -16.27
N ASP A 268 -11.35 -7.48 -17.29
CA ASP A 268 -10.40 -8.57 -17.17
C ASP A 268 -9.29 -8.24 -16.15
N VAL A 269 -8.79 -9.29 -15.50
CA VAL A 269 -7.71 -9.22 -14.52
C VAL A 269 -6.70 -10.31 -14.81
N ILE A 270 -5.42 -10.02 -14.63
CA ILE A 270 -4.35 -11.03 -14.61
C ILE A 270 -4.17 -11.49 -13.17
N TYR A 271 -4.39 -12.78 -12.94
CA TYR A 271 -4.04 -13.45 -11.69
C TYR A 271 -2.53 -13.64 -11.59
N ASP A 272 -1.93 -13.36 -10.44
CA ASP A 272 -0.52 -13.63 -10.14
C ASP A 272 -0.43 -14.80 -9.16
N PRO A 273 0.01 -16.00 -9.58
CA PRO A 273 0.03 -17.19 -8.72
C PRO A 273 1.03 -17.11 -7.56
#